data_AF-A0A1I4RD48-F1
#
_entry.id   AF-A0A1I4RD48-F1
#
_cell.length_a   1.000
_cell.length_b   1.000
_cell.length_c   1.000
_cell.angle_alpha   90.00
_cell.angle_beta   90.00
_cell.angle_gamma   90.00
#
_symmetry.space_group_name_H-M   'P 1'
#
loop_
_entity.id
_entity.type
_entity.pdbx_description
1 polymer ?
#
loop_
_entity_poly.entity_id
_entity_poly.type
_entity_poly.pdbx_seq_one_letter_code
_entity_poly.pdbx_strand_id
1 'polypeptide(L)'
;MRTALLRAALAAGVGLAALPAWAEFQTLEGTVAYRERIALPPGALVEVQLVDVSRADAPSTLLGAVTVRPEGQVPIRWQLTYDDAMVSESGRFAVQAKITVQDRTMFRTTQVFPALTQDAPKKVDVMVNMMSEPDMPGLEDTSWNAISLPGIELDTDRLPLLVFDAAGRVSGTSGCNRFNGGVEREGKALKFGLMAVTNMACPGPMDQQERAVFKAMEETVSYRIDDGTLVLLNAAGEGLMWLKAE
;
A
#
# COMPACT_ATOMS: atom_id res chain seq x y z
N MET A 1 -12.83 68.06 70.10
CA MET A 1 -12.62 66.61 70.34
C MET A 1 -13.66 65.82 69.55
N ARG A 2 -13.23 65.15 68.47
CA ARG A 2 -13.74 63.88 67.87
C ARG A 2 -13.40 63.80 66.38
N THR A 3 -12.22 63.25 66.12
CA THR A 3 -11.72 62.64 64.88
C THR A 3 -12.56 61.40 64.52
N ALA A 4 -13.04 61.28 63.27
CA ALA A 4 -12.48 60.53 62.14
C ALA A 4 -12.82 59.02 62.10
N LEU A 5 -13.43 58.55 61.01
CA LEU A 5 -12.84 57.65 60.00
C LEU A 5 -13.94 56.98 59.15
N LEU A 6 -13.95 57.28 57.84
CA LEU A 6 -14.66 56.52 56.82
C LEU A 6 -14.05 55.11 56.72
N ARG A 7 -14.89 54.07 56.71
CA ARG A 7 -14.50 52.71 56.31
C ARG A 7 -14.84 52.51 54.84
N ALA A 8 -13.82 52.51 53.99
CA ALA A 8 -13.90 52.01 52.62
C ALA A 8 -13.91 50.46 52.66
N ALA A 9 -14.96 49.85 52.12
CA ALA A 9 -15.01 48.41 51.93
C ALA A 9 -14.32 48.06 50.60
N LEU A 10 -13.13 47.46 50.68
CA LEU A 10 -12.49 46.80 49.54
C LEU A 10 -13.23 45.48 49.26
N ALA A 11 -13.90 45.38 48.11
CA ALA A 11 -14.31 44.09 47.57
C ALA A 11 -13.10 43.44 46.89
N ALA A 12 -12.55 42.38 47.48
CA ALA A 12 -11.50 41.57 46.88
C ALA A 12 -12.11 40.76 45.73
N GLY A 13 -11.84 41.16 44.50
CA GLY A 13 -12.16 40.36 43.32
C GLY A 13 -11.29 39.10 43.31
N VAL A 14 -11.93 37.94 43.49
CA VAL A 14 -11.32 36.64 43.20
C VAL A 14 -11.22 36.52 41.69
N GLY A 15 -10.06 36.89 41.14
CA GLY A 15 -9.74 36.61 39.75
C GLY A 15 -9.59 35.11 39.56
N LEU A 16 -10.51 34.49 38.83
CA LEU A 16 -10.37 33.13 38.32
C LEU A 16 -9.23 33.17 37.29
N ALA A 17 -8.00 32.92 37.73
CA ALA A 17 -6.88 32.74 36.81
C ALA A 17 -7.08 31.40 36.09
N ALA A 18 -7.60 31.45 34.87
CA ALA A 18 -7.56 30.30 33.97
C ALA A 18 -6.08 30.00 33.69
N LEU A 19 -5.57 28.92 34.30
CA LEU A 19 -4.25 28.41 33.95
C LEU A 19 -4.32 27.93 32.49
N PRO A 20 -3.35 28.30 31.63
CA PRO A 20 -3.31 27.76 30.28
C PRO A 20 -3.13 26.24 30.39
N ALA A 21 -4.07 25.48 29.83
CA ALA A 21 -3.85 24.06 29.59
C ALA A 21 -2.72 23.95 28.57
N TRP A 22 -1.51 23.68 29.03
CA TRP A 22 -0.40 23.34 28.15
C TRP A 22 -0.67 21.93 27.63
N ALA A 23 -0.89 21.80 26.33
CA ALA A 23 -0.84 20.50 25.68
C ALA A 23 0.59 19.96 25.88
N GLU A 24 0.74 18.96 26.75
CA GLU A 24 2.02 18.30 26.99
C GLU A 24 2.26 17.29 25.87
N PHE A 25 3.02 17.71 24.85
CA PHE A 25 3.46 16.79 23.81
C PHE A 25 4.54 15.87 24.36
N GLN A 26 4.34 14.57 24.18
CA GLN A 26 5.29 13.54 24.55
C GLN A 26 5.90 12.90 23.31
N THR A 27 7.02 12.21 23.49
CA THR A 27 7.77 11.61 22.39
C THR A 27 7.90 10.11 22.57
N LEU A 28 7.60 9.36 21.51
CA LEU A 28 7.82 7.92 21.42
C LEU A 28 8.88 7.63 20.37
N GLU A 29 9.75 6.66 20.65
CA GLU A 29 10.85 6.32 19.77
C GLU A 29 11.02 4.80 19.63
N GLY A 30 11.76 4.42 18.59
CA GLY A 30 11.96 3.01 18.26
C GLY A 30 12.76 2.80 17.00
N THR A 31 12.69 1.57 16.52
CA THR A 31 13.23 1.19 15.21
C THR A 31 12.21 0.43 14.38
N VAL A 32 12.36 0.43 13.05
CA VAL A 32 11.64 -0.44 12.12
C VAL A 32 12.65 -1.36 11.45
N ALA A 33 12.40 -2.66 11.46
CA ALA A 33 13.21 -3.66 10.77
C ALA A 33 12.34 -4.75 10.14
N TYR A 34 12.93 -5.50 9.20
CA TYR A 34 12.35 -6.71 8.61
C TYR A 34 13.39 -7.85 8.66
N ARG A 35 12.95 -9.10 8.48
CA ARG A 35 13.82 -10.30 8.67
C ARG A 35 14.53 -10.72 7.40
N GLU A 36 13.93 -10.40 6.26
CA GLU A 36 14.37 -10.72 4.92
C GLU A 36 15.76 -10.11 4.69
N ARG A 37 16.69 -10.90 4.15
CA ARG A 37 18.06 -10.45 3.88
C ARG A 37 18.16 -9.71 2.56
N ILE A 38 17.29 -8.72 2.37
CA ILE A 38 17.25 -7.88 1.18
C ILE A 38 17.61 -6.45 1.56
N ALA A 39 18.26 -5.73 0.64
CA ALA A 39 18.50 -4.31 0.82
C ALA A 39 17.16 -3.57 0.79
N LEU A 40 17.05 -2.54 1.63
CA LEU A 40 15.95 -1.60 1.60
C LEU A 40 15.91 -0.96 0.20
N PRO A 41 14.76 -1.03 -0.52
CA PRO A 41 14.68 -0.48 -1.86
C PRO A 41 15.00 1.02 -1.90
N PRO A 42 15.65 1.51 -2.97
CA PRO A 42 15.91 2.93 -3.12
C PRO A 42 14.59 3.72 -3.19
N GLY A 43 14.57 4.90 -2.56
CA GLY A 43 13.37 5.74 -2.51
C GLY A 43 12.28 5.25 -1.53
N ALA A 44 12.60 4.28 -0.66
CA ALA A 44 11.67 3.84 0.36
C ALA A 44 11.33 4.96 1.36
N LEU A 45 10.06 5.03 1.76
CA LEU A 45 9.57 5.85 2.86
C LEU A 45 9.09 4.93 3.98
N VAL A 46 9.45 5.23 5.22
CA VAL A 46 8.97 4.50 6.40
C VAL A 46 7.97 5.37 7.10
N GLU A 47 6.72 4.94 7.15
CA GLU A 47 5.66 5.61 7.91
C GLU A 47 5.41 4.84 9.20
N VAL A 48 5.44 5.54 10.33
CA VAL A 48 5.17 4.99 11.66
C VAL A 48 4.01 5.77 12.27
N GLN A 49 3.03 5.06 12.80
CA GLN A 49 1.83 5.62 13.40
C GLN A 49 1.64 5.07 14.82
N LEU A 50 1.29 5.95 15.74
CA LEU A 50 0.77 5.59 17.05
C LEU A 50 -0.75 5.68 17.00
N VAL A 51 -1.43 4.57 17.30
CA VAL A 51 -2.87 4.43 17.16
C VAL A 51 -3.52 3.87 18.42
N ASP A 52 -4.75 4.29 18.69
CA ASP A 52 -5.63 3.69 19.68
C ASP A 52 -6.39 2.50 19.05
N VAL A 53 -6.13 1.31 19.60
CA VAL A 53 -6.73 0.02 19.20
C VAL A 53 -7.67 -0.51 20.27
N SER A 54 -8.19 0.36 21.14
CA SER A 54 -9.14 -0.01 22.20
C SER A 54 -10.44 -0.60 21.65
N ARG A 55 -10.85 -0.18 20.45
CA ARG A 55 -12.05 -0.66 19.76
C ARG A 55 -11.65 -1.72 18.73
N ALA A 56 -12.12 -2.95 18.90
CA ALA A 56 -11.79 -4.07 18.02
C ALA A 56 -12.43 -3.94 16.62
N ASP A 57 -13.65 -3.41 16.53
CA ASP A 57 -14.46 -3.38 15.30
C ASP A 57 -14.64 -1.97 14.71
N ALA A 58 -13.74 -1.05 15.05
CA ALA A 58 -13.77 0.31 14.53
C ALA A 58 -12.39 0.72 14.01
N PRO A 59 -12.32 1.63 13.03
CA PRO A 59 -11.05 2.22 12.61
C PRO A 59 -10.28 2.76 13.82
N SER A 60 -8.99 2.43 13.87
CA SER A 60 -8.09 2.91 14.93
C SER A 60 -7.96 4.43 14.86
N THR A 61 -7.96 5.08 16.03
CA THR A 61 -7.81 6.54 16.11
C THR A 61 -6.33 6.87 16.07
N LEU A 62 -5.91 7.79 15.20
CA LEU A 62 -4.52 8.23 15.10
C LEU A 62 -4.18 9.24 16.20
N LEU A 63 -3.10 8.97 16.96
CA LEU A 63 -2.57 9.87 17.99
C LEU A 63 -1.35 10.65 17.48
N GLY A 64 -0.58 10.06 16.57
CA GLY A 64 0.60 10.69 15.98
C GLY A 64 1.18 9.85 14.85
N ALA A 65 1.83 10.50 13.90
CA ALA A 65 2.48 9.84 12.77
C ALA A 65 3.79 10.54 12.40
N VAL A 66 4.73 9.77 11.86
CA VAL A 66 5.96 10.29 11.28
C VAL A 66 6.28 9.54 9.98
N THR A 67 6.79 10.26 8.99
CA THR A 67 7.35 9.68 7.78
C THR A 67 8.85 9.93 7.76
N VAL A 68 9.63 8.85 7.72
CA VAL A 68 11.10 8.86 7.71
C VAL A 68 11.59 8.51 6.31
N ARG A 69 12.55 9.29 5.81
CA ARG A 69 13.36 8.96 4.62
C ARG A 69 14.64 8.29 5.10
N PRO A 70 14.80 6.97 4.90
CA PRO A 70 15.97 6.25 5.40
C PRO A 70 17.24 6.67 4.65
N GLU A 71 18.29 7.01 5.39
CA GLU A 71 19.64 7.27 4.83
C GLU A 71 20.49 6.00 4.72
N GLY A 72 19.99 4.88 5.25
CA GLY A 72 20.72 3.62 5.34
C GLY A 72 19.80 2.40 5.36
N GLN A 73 20.38 1.27 5.72
CA GLN A 73 19.70 -0.02 5.81
C GLN A 73 19.03 -0.21 7.19
N VAL A 74 18.09 -1.15 7.27
CA VAL A 74 17.45 -1.53 8.54
C VAL A 74 18.48 -1.97 9.59
N PRO A 75 18.22 -1.74 10.90
CA PRO A 75 17.02 -1.11 11.48
C PRO A 75 16.98 0.41 11.31
N ILE A 76 15.83 0.94 10.88
CA ILE A 76 15.61 2.39 10.69
C ILE A 76 15.10 3.02 11.98
N ARG A 77 15.81 4.02 12.50
CA ARG A 77 15.36 4.77 13.69
C ARG A 77 14.22 5.71 13.35
N TRP A 78 13.25 5.81 14.25
CA TRP A 78 12.15 6.77 14.17
C TRP A 78 11.88 7.41 15.52
N GLN A 79 11.27 8.58 15.48
CA GLN A 79 10.79 9.33 16.62
C GLN A 79 9.50 10.05 16.21
N LEU A 80 8.43 9.90 16.99
CA LEU A 80 7.15 10.57 16.75
C LEU A 80 6.71 11.31 18.01
N THR A 81 6.04 12.43 17.82
CA THR A 81 5.41 13.21 18.88
C THR A 81 3.91 12.94 18.90
N TYR A 82 3.32 12.88 20.08
CA TYR A 82 1.88 12.73 20.28
C TYR A 82 1.40 13.63 21.42
N ASP A 83 0.10 13.92 21.45
CA ASP A 83 -0.53 14.69 22.52
C ASP A 83 -0.91 13.75 23.67
N ASP A 84 -0.33 13.95 24.86
CA ASP A 84 -0.59 13.11 26.03
C ASP A 84 -2.04 13.20 26.50
N ALA A 85 -2.74 14.30 26.21
CA ALA A 85 -4.17 14.44 26.53
C ALA A 85 -5.05 13.44 25.76
N MET A 86 -4.55 12.84 24.67
CA MET A 86 -5.24 11.79 23.92
C MET A 86 -5.04 10.40 24.51
N VAL A 87 -4.18 10.25 25.52
CA VAL A 87 -3.85 8.97 26.16
C VAL A 87 -4.73 8.78 27.39
N SER A 88 -5.42 7.65 27.45
CA SER A 88 -6.20 7.24 28.62
C SER A 88 -5.54 6.03 29.30
N GLU A 89 -5.58 5.97 30.63
CA GLU A 89 -4.95 4.88 31.40
C GLU A 89 -5.53 3.49 31.06
N SER A 90 -6.81 3.43 30.69
CA SER A 90 -7.49 2.20 30.26
C SER A 90 -7.37 1.91 28.76
N GLY A 91 -6.77 2.82 27.99
CA GLY A 91 -6.60 2.70 26.55
C GLY A 91 -5.59 1.62 26.17
N ARG A 92 -5.76 1.06 24.96
CA ARG A 92 -4.81 0.15 24.33
C ARG A 92 -4.21 0.85 23.12
N PHE A 93 -2.94 1.19 23.21
CA PHE A 93 -2.23 1.87 22.13
C PHE A 93 -1.24 0.92 21.46
N ALA A 94 -1.07 1.09 20.16
CA ALA A 94 -0.15 0.29 19.38
C ALA A 94 0.63 1.16 18.39
N VAL A 95 1.87 0.77 18.14
CA VAL A 95 2.65 1.30 17.02
C VAL A 95 2.40 0.41 15.81
N GLN A 96 2.06 1.05 14.70
CA GLN A 96 2.00 0.44 13.39
C GLN A 96 3.05 1.07 12.50
N ALA A 97 3.63 0.29 11.60
CA ALA A 97 4.60 0.79 10.65
C ALA A 97 4.37 0.18 9.28
N LYS A 98 4.65 0.96 8.25
CA LYS A 98 4.69 0.49 6.86
C LYS A 98 5.87 1.09 6.13
N ILE A 99 6.40 0.34 5.16
CA ILE A 99 7.44 0.82 4.25
C ILE A 99 6.83 0.90 2.87
N THR A 100 6.87 2.07 2.25
CA THR A 100 6.37 2.31 0.90
C THR A 100 7.48 2.63 -0.07
N VAL A 101 7.29 2.31 -1.35
CA VAL A 101 8.20 2.68 -2.46
C VAL A 101 7.31 3.16 -3.60
N GLN A 102 7.51 4.38 -4.10
CA GLN A 102 6.64 4.98 -5.13
C GLN A 102 5.15 4.85 -4.75
N ASP A 103 4.81 5.23 -3.52
CA ASP A 103 3.44 5.18 -2.94
C ASP A 103 2.82 3.79 -2.75
N ARG A 104 3.54 2.71 -3.07
CA ARG A 104 3.11 1.32 -2.84
C ARG A 104 3.64 0.76 -1.54
N THR A 105 2.78 0.17 -0.70
CA THR A 105 3.22 -0.48 0.55
C THR A 105 3.86 -1.82 0.28
N MET A 106 5.13 -1.96 0.64
CA MET A 106 5.94 -3.17 0.46
C MET A 106 6.03 -4.00 1.74
N PHE A 107 6.06 -3.34 2.90
CA PHE A 107 6.11 -3.99 4.20
C PHE A 107 5.12 -3.33 5.16
N ARG A 108 4.53 -4.11 6.06
CA ARG A 108 3.70 -3.59 7.16
C ARG A 108 3.80 -4.43 8.42
N THR A 109 3.42 -3.86 9.55
CA THR A 109 3.19 -4.61 10.79
C THR A 109 2.01 -5.57 10.62
N THR A 110 2.21 -6.85 10.94
CA THR A 110 1.14 -7.88 10.97
C THR A 110 0.73 -8.27 12.39
N GLN A 111 1.56 -7.89 13.37
CA GLN A 111 1.35 -8.12 14.80
C GLN A 111 1.13 -6.78 15.50
N VAL A 112 0.52 -6.82 16.67
CA VAL A 112 0.34 -5.64 17.52
C VAL A 112 1.65 -5.36 18.26
N PHE A 113 2.11 -4.11 18.21
CA PHE A 113 3.25 -3.62 19.00
C PHE A 113 2.73 -2.65 20.07
N PRO A 114 2.49 -3.10 21.31
CA PRO A 114 1.89 -2.26 22.36
C PRO A 114 2.76 -1.05 22.71
N ALA A 115 2.12 0.06 23.05
CA ALA A 115 2.76 1.31 23.47
C ALA A 115 1.99 2.00 24.61
N LEU A 116 2.68 2.90 25.30
CA LEU A 116 2.18 3.86 26.29
C LEU A 116 1.60 3.30 27.60
N THR A 117 0.73 2.29 27.53
CA THR A 117 -0.01 1.76 28.70
C THR A 117 0.41 0.35 29.06
N GLN A 118 -0.02 -0.11 30.24
CA GLN A 118 0.31 -1.44 30.79
C GLN A 118 1.83 -1.62 30.96
N ASP A 119 2.35 -2.81 30.67
CA ASP A 119 3.79 -3.12 30.70
C ASP A 119 4.47 -2.83 29.35
N ALA A 120 3.91 -1.92 28.53
CA ALA A 120 4.48 -1.59 27.24
C ALA A 120 5.90 -0.98 27.39
N PRO A 121 6.83 -1.33 26.48
CA PRO A 121 8.18 -0.81 26.56
C PRO A 121 8.22 0.69 26.25
N LYS A 122 9.12 1.42 26.91
CA LYS A 122 9.35 2.85 26.66
C LYS A 122 9.86 3.15 25.23
N LYS A 123 10.46 2.14 24.60
CA LYS A 123 10.95 2.17 23.23
C LYS A 123 10.33 1.01 22.48
N VAL A 124 9.76 1.26 21.30
CA VAL A 124 9.02 0.25 20.54
C VAL A 124 9.79 -0.14 19.29
N ASP A 125 10.47 -1.29 19.33
CA ASP A 125 11.13 -1.82 18.14
C ASP A 125 10.13 -2.66 17.33
N VAL A 126 9.88 -2.25 16.10
CA VAL A 126 8.82 -2.75 15.24
C VAL A 126 9.39 -3.65 14.16
N MET A 127 8.84 -4.87 14.06
CA MET A 127 9.12 -5.76 12.95
C MET A 127 8.00 -5.63 11.92
N VAL A 128 8.36 -5.24 10.70
CA VAL A 128 7.46 -5.27 9.54
C VAL A 128 7.71 -6.54 8.74
N ASN A 129 6.66 -7.06 8.16
CA ASN A 129 6.72 -8.21 7.27
C ASN A 129 6.50 -7.72 5.85
N MET A 130 7.15 -8.38 4.89
CA MET A 130 6.79 -8.20 3.49
C MET A 130 5.30 -8.49 3.35
N MET A 131 4.58 -7.59 2.69
CA MET A 131 3.21 -7.90 2.31
C MET A 131 3.28 -8.95 1.20
N SER A 132 2.82 -10.17 1.50
CA SER A 132 2.21 -11.02 0.46
C SER A 132 0.90 -10.32 0.11
N GLU A 133 0.96 -9.40 -0.86
CA GLU A 133 -0.11 -8.43 -1.12
C GLU A 133 -1.49 -9.09 -1.27
N PRO A 134 -2.43 -8.81 -0.35
CA PRO A 134 -3.86 -9.04 -0.60
C PRO A 134 -4.51 -7.85 -1.32
N ASP A 135 -3.73 -6.83 -1.70
CA ASP A 135 -4.20 -5.55 -2.29
C ASP A 135 -3.50 -5.18 -3.63
N MET A 136 -2.72 -6.08 -4.24
CA MET A 136 -2.63 -6.02 -5.70
C MET A 136 -4.04 -6.39 -6.20
N PRO A 137 -4.64 -5.67 -7.15
CA PRO A 137 -5.80 -6.20 -7.84
C PRO A 137 -5.40 -7.58 -8.32
N GLY A 138 -6.02 -8.62 -7.76
CA GLY A 138 -5.79 -9.97 -8.25
C GLY A 138 -6.10 -9.96 -9.75
N LEU A 139 -5.28 -10.64 -10.54
CA LEU A 139 -5.73 -10.95 -11.90
C LEU A 139 -6.93 -11.90 -11.85
N GLU A 140 -7.16 -12.64 -10.76
CA GLU A 140 -8.33 -13.51 -10.66
C GLU A 140 -9.64 -12.75 -10.86
N ASP A 141 -10.53 -13.33 -11.65
CA ASP A 141 -11.85 -12.80 -11.96
C ASP A 141 -11.81 -11.39 -12.57
N THR A 142 -10.83 -11.15 -13.45
CA THR A 142 -10.67 -9.88 -14.17
C THR A 142 -10.63 -10.03 -15.69
N SER A 143 -11.04 -8.97 -16.38
CA SER A 143 -11.04 -8.86 -17.85
C SER A 143 -10.26 -7.64 -18.30
N TRP A 144 -9.42 -7.80 -19.33
CA TRP A 144 -8.48 -6.78 -19.78
C TRP A 144 -8.44 -6.68 -21.31
N ASN A 145 -8.80 -5.52 -21.85
CA ASN A 145 -8.72 -5.22 -23.27
C ASN A 145 -7.35 -4.63 -23.61
N ALA A 146 -6.63 -5.20 -24.58
CA ALA A 146 -5.35 -4.65 -25.02
C ALA A 146 -5.57 -3.28 -25.67
N ILE A 147 -4.80 -2.29 -25.21
CA ILE A 147 -4.80 -0.91 -25.70
C ILE A 147 -3.51 -0.55 -26.42
N SER A 148 -2.43 -1.33 -26.23
CA SER A 148 -1.17 -1.13 -26.94
C SER A 148 -0.36 -2.42 -27.05
N LEU A 149 0.23 -2.62 -28.22
CA LEU A 149 1.21 -3.66 -28.53
C LEU A 149 2.40 -3.03 -29.28
N PRO A 150 3.66 -3.28 -28.88
CA PRO A 150 4.82 -2.74 -29.57
C PRO A 150 4.85 -3.09 -31.07
N GLY A 151 4.92 -2.07 -31.92
CA GLY A 151 5.07 -2.24 -33.37
C GLY A 151 3.81 -2.71 -34.11
N ILE A 152 2.66 -2.77 -33.43
CA ILE A 152 1.39 -3.22 -34.00
C ILE A 152 0.33 -2.14 -33.82
N GLU A 153 -0.39 -1.85 -34.90
CA GLU A 153 -1.62 -1.07 -34.85
C GLU A 153 -2.79 -2.01 -34.53
N LEU A 154 -3.46 -1.76 -33.41
CA LEU A 154 -4.59 -2.58 -32.97
C LEU A 154 -5.86 -2.21 -33.75
N ASP A 155 -6.65 -3.22 -34.12
CA ASP A 155 -7.99 -3.01 -34.65
C ASP A 155 -8.97 -2.73 -33.52
N THR A 156 -9.50 -1.52 -33.50
CA THR A 156 -10.39 -1.04 -32.45
C THR A 156 -11.74 -1.74 -32.42
N ASP A 157 -12.17 -2.37 -33.51
CA ASP A 157 -13.41 -3.16 -33.56
C ASP A 157 -13.21 -4.58 -33.02
N ARG A 158 -11.95 -5.04 -32.93
CA ARG A 158 -11.55 -6.39 -32.52
C ARG A 158 -10.31 -6.37 -31.64
N LEU A 159 -10.40 -5.66 -30.53
CA LEU A 159 -9.32 -5.62 -29.55
C LEU A 159 -9.08 -7.01 -28.95
N PRO A 160 -7.80 -7.38 -28.74
CA PRO A 160 -7.47 -8.54 -27.92
C PRO A 160 -8.03 -8.39 -26.50
N LEU A 161 -8.62 -9.46 -25.98
CA LEU A 161 -9.18 -9.51 -24.63
C LEU A 161 -8.57 -10.70 -23.90
N LEU A 162 -8.11 -10.46 -22.67
CA LEU A 162 -7.63 -11.48 -21.74
C LEU A 162 -8.54 -11.51 -20.52
N VAL A 163 -9.10 -12.68 -20.22
CA VAL A 163 -9.93 -12.95 -19.06
C VAL A 163 -9.22 -13.98 -18.19
N PHE A 164 -8.97 -13.61 -16.94
CA PHE A 164 -8.31 -14.45 -15.96
C PHE A 164 -9.34 -14.92 -14.95
N ASP A 165 -9.44 -16.23 -14.72
CA ASP A 165 -10.38 -16.80 -13.76
C ASP A 165 -9.72 -17.08 -12.40
N ALA A 166 -10.54 -17.26 -11.36
CA ALA A 166 -10.10 -17.70 -10.04
C ALA A 166 -9.40 -19.08 -10.01
N ALA A 167 -9.48 -19.87 -11.09
CA ALA A 167 -8.86 -21.19 -11.19
C ALA A 167 -7.44 -21.15 -11.78
N GLY A 168 -6.88 -19.97 -12.03
CA GLY A 168 -5.53 -19.81 -12.58
C GLY A 168 -5.45 -20.11 -14.08
N ARG A 169 -6.54 -19.88 -14.82
CA ARG A 169 -6.56 -19.98 -16.28
C ARG A 169 -6.73 -18.61 -16.90
N VAL A 170 -6.30 -18.52 -18.16
CA VAL A 170 -6.60 -17.40 -19.05
C VAL A 170 -7.45 -17.90 -20.20
N SER A 171 -8.41 -17.08 -20.62
CA SER A 171 -9.17 -17.26 -21.84
C SER A 171 -9.38 -15.91 -22.53
N GLY A 172 -9.75 -15.92 -23.81
CA GLY A 172 -9.96 -14.66 -24.50
C GLY A 172 -9.93 -14.75 -26.00
N THR A 173 -9.62 -13.61 -26.62
CA THR A 173 -9.48 -13.46 -28.07
C THR A 173 -8.24 -12.65 -28.41
N SER A 174 -7.54 -13.02 -29.48
CA SER A 174 -6.44 -12.25 -30.08
C SER A 174 -6.94 -11.12 -31.00
N GLY A 175 -8.27 -10.99 -31.13
CA GLY A 175 -8.97 -10.20 -32.15
C GLY A 175 -9.42 -11.04 -33.35
N CYS A 176 -8.68 -12.11 -33.67
CA CYS A 176 -9.06 -13.07 -34.70
C CYS A 176 -9.50 -14.40 -34.09
N ASN A 177 -8.59 -15.15 -33.46
CA ASN A 177 -8.89 -16.42 -32.83
C ASN A 177 -9.17 -16.31 -31.34
N ARG A 178 -9.96 -17.27 -30.85
CA ARG A 178 -10.16 -17.47 -29.42
C ARG A 178 -9.07 -18.37 -28.88
N PHE A 179 -8.69 -18.13 -27.64
CA PHE A 179 -7.71 -18.95 -26.94
C PHE A 179 -8.14 -19.27 -25.52
N ASN A 180 -7.54 -20.33 -24.97
CA ASN A 180 -7.54 -20.60 -23.54
C ASN A 180 -6.26 -21.35 -23.14
N GLY A 181 -5.84 -21.22 -21.88
CA GLY A 181 -4.67 -21.91 -21.38
C GLY A 181 -4.48 -21.73 -19.88
N GLY A 182 -3.46 -22.39 -19.34
CA GLY A 182 -3.09 -22.25 -17.93
C GLY A 182 -2.21 -21.02 -17.71
N VAL A 183 -2.24 -20.50 -16.49
CA VAL A 183 -1.37 -19.42 -16.03
C VAL A 183 -0.71 -19.86 -14.72
N GLU A 184 0.61 -19.80 -14.68
CA GLU A 184 1.37 -19.98 -13.45
C GLU A 184 1.70 -18.59 -12.88
N ARG A 185 1.34 -18.35 -11.62
CA ARG A 185 1.53 -17.06 -10.96
C ARG A 185 2.10 -17.23 -9.55
N GLU A 186 3.12 -16.44 -9.24
CA GLU A 186 3.71 -16.34 -7.90
C GLU A 186 4.10 -14.88 -7.61
N GLY A 187 3.32 -14.19 -6.79
CA GLY A 187 3.47 -12.75 -6.56
C GLY A 187 3.30 -11.95 -7.87
N LYS A 188 4.38 -11.31 -8.32
CA LYS A 188 4.45 -10.57 -9.61
C LYS A 188 4.88 -11.44 -10.79
N ALA A 189 5.39 -12.64 -10.54
CA ALA A 189 5.75 -13.56 -11.60
C ALA A 189 4.48 -14.08 -12.26
N LEU A 190 4.48 -14.07 -13.59
CA LEU A 190 3.35 -14.51 -14.41
C LEU A 190 3.92 -15.23 -15.63
N LYS A 191 3.50 -16.47 -15.82
CA LYS A 191 3.86 -17.26 -17.00
C LYS A 191 2.62 -17.85 -17.61
N PHE A 192 2.51 -17.67 -18.92
CA PHE A 192 1.48 -18.31 -19.71
C PHE A 192 1.96 -19.71 -20.09
N GLY A 193 1.11 -20.71 -19.86
CA GLY A 193 1.37 -22.07 -20.31
C GLY A 193 1.14 -22.22 -21.82
N LEU A 194 1.01 -23.46 -22.29
CA LEU A 194 0.59 -23.72 -23.66
C LEU A 194 -0.84 -23.22 -23.88
N MET A 195 -1.03 -22.42 -24.93
CA MET A 195 -2.34 -21.89 -25.33
C MET A 195 -3.01 -22.81 -26.35
N ALA A 196 -4.24 -23.21 -26.08
CA ALA A 196 -5.12 -23.82 -27.06
C ALA A 196 -5.84 -22.71 -27.83
N VAL A 197 -5.68 -22.69 -29.16
CA VAL A 197 -6.17 -21.62 -30.04
C VAL A 197 -7.06 -22.21 -31.14
N THR A 198 -8.12 -21.51 -31.53
CA THR A 198 -8.90 -21.88 -32.72
C THR A 198 -8.12 -21.60 -34.00
N ASN A 199 -8.35 -22.35 -35.09
CA ASN A 199 -7.68 -22.11 -36.38
C ASN A 199 -8.65 -21.51 -37.41
N MET A 200 -9.10 -20.27 -37.19
CA MET A 200 -9.77 -19.49 -38.22
C MET A 200 -8.74 -18.79 -39.10
N ALA A 201 -9.06 -18.62 -40.39
CA ALA A 201 -8.22 -17.85 -41.29
C ALA A 201 -8.30 -16.35 -40.94
N CYS A 202 -7.18 -15.77 -40.50
CA CYS A 202 -7.07 -14.34 -40.17
C CYS A 202 -6.57 -13.56 -41.40
N PRO A 203 -7.38 -12.70 -42.02
CA PRO A 203 -6.93 -11.91 -43.15
C PRO A 203 -6.15 -10.66 -42.71
N GLY A 204 -5.13 -10.31 -43.48
CA GLY A 204 -4.49 -9.00 -43.42
C GLY A 204 -3.86 -8.65 -42.06
N PRO A 205 -4.05 -7.41 -41.55
CA PRO A 205 -3.44 -6.96 -40.29
C PRO A 205 -3.79 -7.80 -39.04
N MET A 206 -4.93 -8.51 -39.05
CA MET A 206 -5.36 -9.36 -37.91
C MET A 206 -4.43 -10.51 -37.62
N ASP A 207 -3.78 -11.04 -38.65
CA ASP A 207 -2.78 -12.10 -38.50
C ASP A 207 -1.49 -11.59 -37.82
N GLN A 208 -1.11 -10.33 -38.06
CA GLN A 208 0.02 -9.69 -37.36
C GLN A 208 -0.31 -9.39 -35.90
N GLN A 209 -1.51 -8.85 -35.64
CA GLN A 209 -2.00 -8.63 -34.29
C GLN A 209 -2.02 -9.93 -33.49
N GLU A 210 -2.58 -11.01 -34.06
CA GLU A 210 -2.66 -12.31 -33.40
C GLU A 210 -1.29 -12.85 -33.00
N ARG A 211 -0.32 -12.86 -33.93
CA ARG A 211 1.04 -13.30 -33.63
C ARG A 211 1.68 -12.47 -32.53
N ALA A 212 1.48 -11.16 -32.54
CA ALA A 212 2.06 -10.27 -31.55
C ALA A 212 1.46 -10.50 -30.15
N VAL A 213 0.15 -10.77 -30.06
CA VAL A 213 -0.50 -11.14 -28.79
C VAL A 213 0.14 -12.40 -28.22
N PHE A 214 0.23 -13.48 -29.01
CA PHE A 214 0.78 -14.74 -28.51
C PHE A 214 2.27 -14.66 -28.20
N LYS A 215 3.04 -13.91 -29.00
CA LYS A 215 4.45 -13.63 -28.71
C LYS A 215 4.61 -12.89 -27.37
N ALA A 216 3.80 -11.86 -27.12
CA ALA A 216 3.83 -11.14 -25.86
C ALA A 216 3.48 -12.05 -24.68
N MET A 217 2.48 -12.93 -24.82
CA MET A 217 2.15 -13.93 -23.79
C MET A 217 3.31 -14.91 -23.54
N GLU A 218 3.96 -15.40 -24.60
CA GLU A 218 5.10 -16.32 -24.50
C GLU A 218 6.32 -15.67 -23.81
N GLU A 219 6.62 -14.42 -24.11
CA GLU A 219 7.76 -13.68 -23.56
C GLU A 219 7.50 -13.11 -22.15
N THR A 220 6.26 -13.16 -21.66
CA THR A 220 5.89 -12.63 -20.35
C THR A 220 6.48 -13.49 -19.23
N VAL A 221 7.16 -12.84 -18.29
CA VAL A 221 7.63 -13.48 -17.05
C VAL A 221 7.11 -12.79 -15.79
N SER A 222 6.60 -11.57 -15.93
CA SER A 222 6.03 -10.81 -14.83
C SER A 222 4.99 -9.81 -15.33
N TYR A 223 4.24 -9.21 -14.42
CA TYR A 223 3.27 -8.18 -14.72
C TYR A 223 3.32 -7.05 -13.68
N ARG A 224 2.72 -5.92 -14.04
CA ARG A 224 2.35 -4.85 -13.11
C ARG A 224 0.97 -4.32 -13.47
N ILE A 225 0.25 -3.79 -12.49
CA ILE A 225 -0.99 -3.06 -12.72
C ILE A 225 -0.77 -1.66 -12.14
N ASP A 226 -0.86 -0.64 -13.00
CA ASP A 226 -0.70 0.77 -12.62
C ASP A 226 -1.90 1.55 -13.17
N ASP A 227 -2.56 2.36 -12.33
CA ASP A 227 -3.69 3.22 -12.72
C ASP A 227 -4.78 2.50 -13.56
N GLY A 228 -5.12 1.26 -13.19
CA GLY A 228 -6.12 0.44 -13.91
C GLY A 228 -5.65 -0.08 -15.28
N THR A 229 -4.34 -0.04 -15.53
CA THR A 229 -3.69 -0.61 -16.72
C THR A 229 -2.80 -1.78 -16.31
N LEU A 230 -3.12 -2.97 -16.80
CA LEU A 230 -2.26 -4.15 -16.73
C LEU A 230 -1.16 -4.03 -17.78
N VAL A 231 0.08 -4.26 -17.37
CA VAL A 231 1.25 -4.31 -18.25
C VAL A 231 1.94 -5.65 -18.10
N LEU A 232 2.05 -6.38 -19.20
CA LEU A 232 2.84 -7.62 -19.29
C LEU A 232 4.30 -7.28 -19.57
N LEU A 233 5.22 -7.93 -18.85
CA LEU A 233 6.64 -7.59 -18.85
C LEU A 233 7.50 -8.81 -19.20
N ASN A 234 8.53 -8.58 -20.01
CA ASN A 234 9.56 -9.57 -20.30
C ASN A 234 10.60 -9.66 -19.17
N ALA A 235 11.59 -10.56 -19.33
CA ALA A 235 12.65 -10.75 -18.35
C ALA A 235 13.59 -9.55 -18.17
N ALA A 236 13.65 -8.63 -19.14
CA ALA A 236 14.37 -7.37 -19.05
C ALA A 236 13.56 -6.25 -18.37
N GLY A 237 12.27 -6.49 -18.05
CA GLY A 237 11.36 -5.50 -17.48
C GLY A 237 10.73 -4.56 -18.51
N GLU A 238 10.82 -4.90 -19.81
CA GLU A 238 10.21 -4.12 -20.89
C GLU A 238 8.74 -4.50 -21.07
N GLY A 239 7.89 -3.53 -21.41
CA GLY A 239 6.47 -3.73 -21.66
C GLY A 239 6.21 -4.44 -22.99
N LEU A 240 5.49 -5.55 -22.93
CA LEU A 240 5.10 -6.37 -24.07
C LEU A 240 3.67 -6.08 -24.52
N MET A 241 2.78 -5.75 -23.59
CA MET A 241 1.36 -5.48 -23.86
C MET A 241 0.78 -4.62 -22.74
N TRP A 242 0.03 -3.58 -23.10
CA TRP A 242 -0.73 -2.75 -22.16
C TRP A 242 -2.21 -3.03 -22.36
N LEU A 243 -2.89 -3.30 -21.26
CA LEU A 243 -4.31 -3.65 -21.26
C LEU A 243 -5.05 -2.82 -20.23
N LYS A 244 -6.25 -2.39 -20.57
CA LYS A 244 -7.14 -1.65 -19.68
C LYS A 244 -8.23 -2.58 -19.15
N ALA A 245 -8.58 -2.43 -17.87
CA ALA A 245 -9.71 -3.13 -17.31
C ALA A 245 -11.00 -2.85 -18.12
N GLU A 246 -11.79 -3.89 -18.35
CA GLU A 246 -13.14 -3.79 -18.94
C GLU A 246 -14.13 -3.09 -18.00
#